data_AF-A0A806J2G0-F1
#
_entry.id   AF-A0A806J2G0-F1
#
_cell.length_a   1.000
_cell.length_b   1.000
_cell.length_c   1.000
_cell.angle_alpha   90.00
_cell.angle_beta   90.00
_cell.angle_gamma   90.00
#
_symmetry.space_group_name_H-M   'P 1'
#
loop_
_entity.id
_entity.type
_entity.pdbx_description
1 polymer ?
#
loop_
_entity_poly.entity_id
_entity_poly.type
_entity_poly.pdbx_seq_one_letter_code
_entity_poly.pdbx_strand_id
1 'polypeptide(L)'
;MARKWNQTTRLGAFLDPVADKVLIAIALVSVVEYYHTWWITIPAGIMIAREIIISALREWMAELGERASVAVSIWGKVKTTAQMLALGGLLWRQTAWMEYAAFALLYIAAILTIWSMLQYLKASKGSLLKS
;
A
#
# COMPACT_ATOMS: atom_id res chain seq x y z
N MET A 1 -11.74 25.07 -13.77
CA MET A 1 -12.20 24.64 -15.11
C MET A 1 -11.64 23.26 -15.53
N ALA A 2 -11.46 22.31 -14.60
CA ALA A 2 -11.02 20.93 -14.91
C ALA A 2 -12.12 19.86 -14.66
N ARG A 3 -13.36 20.29 -14.40
CA ARG A 3 -14.55 19.41 -14.41
C ARG A 3 -15.30 19.44 -15.74
N LYS A 4 -14.79 20.16 -16.75
CA LYS A 4 -15.46 20.38 -18.04
C LYS A 4 -15.03 19.42 -19.15
N TRP A 5 -13.94 18.68 -19.00
CA TRP A 5 -13.41 17.83 -20.07
C TRP A 5 -13.42 16.37 -19.60
N ASN A 6 -14.60 15.76 -19.74
CA ASN A 6 -14.95 14.39 -19.36
C ASN A 6 -14.22 13.34 -20.25
N GLN A 7 -12.91 13.52 -20.47
CA GLN A 7 -12.04 12.60 -21.19
C GLN A 7 -11.03 11.99 -20.22
N THR A 8 -11.52 11.29 -19.21
CA THR A 8 -10.72 10.21 -18.62
C THR A 8 -10.74 9.08 -19.65
N THR A 9 -9.62 8.89 -20.36
CA THR A 9 -9.50 7.75 -21.26
C THR A 9 -9.55 6.47 -20.42
N ARG A 10 -10.14 5.39 -20.95
CA ARG A 10 -10.17 4.08 -20.24
C ARG A 10 -8.76 3.62 -19.85
N LEU A 11 -7.77 4.00 -20.65
CA LEU A 11 -6.35 3.78 -20.39
C LEU A 11 -5.84 4.60 -19.20
N GLY A 12 -6.14 5.89 -19.11
CA GLY A 12 -5.73 6.74 -17.99
C GLY A 12 -6.30 6.25 -16.65
N ALA A 13 -7.59 5.91 -16.62
CA ALA A 13 -8.24 5.38 -15.42
C ALA A 13 -7.65 4.04 -14.94
N PHE A 14 -7.09 3.23 -15.86
CA PHE A 14 -6.36 2.00 -15.53
C PHE A 14 -4.92 2.28 -15.08
N LEU A 15 -4.25 3.26 -15.68
CA LEU A 15 -2.87 3.61 -15.36
C LEU A 15 -2.73 4.30 -14.00
N ASP A 16 -3.69 5.12 -13.57
CA ASP A 16 -3.57 5.88 -12.30
C ASP A 16 -3.30 4.97 -11.08
N PRO A 17 -4.07 3.87 -10.84
CA PRO A 17 -3.81 2.99 -9.70
C PRO A 17 -2.54 2.14 -9.84
N VAL A 18 -2.06 1.92 -11.07
CA VAL A 18 -0.83 1.18 -11.34
C VAL A 18 0.38 2.09 -11.05
N ALA A 19 0.34 3.32 -11.56
CA ALA A 19 1.37 4.32 -11.34
C ALA A 19 1.58 4.60 -9.85
N ASP A 20 0.50 4.70 -9.07
CA ASP A 20 0.58 4.90 -7.60
C ASP A 20 1.37 3.78 -6.92
N LYS A 21 1.10 2.51 -7.26
CA LYS A 21 1.80 1.36 -6.65
C LYS A 21 3.27 1.32 -7.05
N VAL A 22 3.55 1.59 -8.33
CA VAL A 22 4.91 1.62 -8.86
C VAL A 22 5.71 2.74 -8.20
N LEU A 23 5.13 3.93 -8.05
CA LEU A 23 5.75 5.07 -7.38
C LEU A 23 6.14 4.73 -5.94
N ILE A 24 5.21 4.16 -5.18
CA ILE A 24 5.44 3.74 -3.79
C ILE A 24 6.54 2.67 -3.71
N ALA A 25 6.54 1.69 -4.63
CA ALA A 25 7.54 0.64 -4.66
C ALA A 25 8.93 1.20 -4.97
N ILE A 26 9.05 2.09 -5.96
CA ILE A 26 10.31 2.75 -6.29
C ILE A 26 10.80 3.59 -5.11
N ALA A 27 9.92 4.36 -4.47
CA ALA A 27 10.28 5.14 -3.29
C ALA A 27 10.81 4.27 -2.14
N LEU A 28 10.18 3.12 -1.87
CA LEU A 28 10.66 2.16 -0.88
C LEU A 28 12.01 1.56 -1.27
N VAL A 29 12.20 1.19 -2.54
CA VAL A 29 13.49 0.68 -3.04
C VAL A 29 14.59 1.73 -2.90
N SER A 30 14.33 2.99 -3.25
CA SER A 30 15.30 4.08 -3.06
C SER A 30 15.65 4.32 -1.60
N VAL A 31 14.67 4.22 -0.68
CA VAL A 31 14.93 4.28 0.76
C VAL A 31 15.81 3.12 1.21
N VAL A 32 15.52 1.89 0.76
CA VAL A 32 16.32 0.70 1.09
C VAL A 32 17.74 0.84 0.57
N GLU A 33 17.90 1.28 -0.68
CA GLU A 33 19.20 1.58 -1.28
C GLU A 33 19.92 2.68 -0.50
N TYR A 34 19.25 3.73 -0.03
CA TYR A 34 19.96 4.77 0.73
C TYR A 34 20.52 4.25 2.06
N TYR A 35 19.70 3.56 2.86
CA TYR A 35 20.08 3.16 4.22
C TYR A 35 20.87 1.86 4.29
N HIS A 36 20.82 1.00 3.27
CA HIS A 36 21.56 -0.28 3.21
C HIS A 36 21.42 -1.17 4.46
N THR A 37 20.29 -1.09 5.16
CA THR A 37 20.13 -1.77 6.45
C THR A 37 18.93 -2.69 6.50
N TRP A 38 19.15 -3.92 6.97
CA TRP A 38 18.17 -5.00 7.01
C TRP A 38 16.87 -4.62 7.72
N TRP A 39 16.92 -3.80 8.78
CA TRP A 39 15.73 -3.41 9.54
C TRP A 39 14.82 -2.43 8.78
N ILE A 40 15.27 -1.83 7.68
CA ILE A 40 14.46 -1.03 6.74
C ILE A 40 14.09 -1.88 5.52
N THR A 41 15.04 -2.68 5.02
CA THR A 41 14.83 -3.60 3.89
C THR A 41 13.67 -4.58 4.11
N ILE A 42 13.59 -5.19 5.30
CA ILE A 42 12.55 -6.17 5.60
C ILE A 42 11.15 -5.52 5.60
N PRO A 43 10.87 -4.45 6.36
CA PRO A 43 9.59 -3.75 6.28
C PRO A 43 9.21 -3.30 4.88
N ALA A 44 10.16 -2.72 4.13
CA ALA A 44 9.93 -2.26 2.77
C ALA A 44 9.54 -3.42 1.84
N GLY A 45 10.26 -4.54 1.90
CA GLY A 45 9.96 -5.75 1.14
C GLY A 45 8.58 -6.33 1.46
N ILE A 46 8.21 -6.39 2.75
CA ILE A 46 6.87 -6.83 3.18
C ILE A 46 5.78 -5.93 2.60
N MET A 47 5.99 -4.60 2.63
CA MET A 47 5.02 -3.63 2.12
C MET A 47 4.82 -3.80 0.61
N ILE A 48 5.90 -3.91 -0.16
CA ILE A 48 5.84 -4.13 -1.62
C ILE A 48 5.12 -5.45 -1.94
N ALA A 49 5.53 -6.55 -1.31
CA ALA A 49 4.95 -7.87 -1.56
C ALA A 49 3.44 -7.88 -1.25
N ARG A 50 3.04 -7.24 -0.15
CA ARG A 50 1.63 -7.16 0.26
C ARG A 50 0.79 -6.41 -0.77
N GLU A 51 1.28 -5.33 -1.38
CA GLU A 51 0.47 -4.60 -2.36
C GLU A 51 0.19 -5.40 -3.62
N ILE A 52 1.09 -6.30 -4.01
CA ILE A 52 0.84 -7.24 -5.12
C ILE A 52 -0.19 -8.29 -4.69
N ILE A 53 0.04 -8.97 -3.55
CA ILE A 53 -0.81 -10.07 -3.06
C ILE A 53 -2.26 -9.61 -2.85
N ILE A 54 -2.47 -8.49 -2.16
CA ILE A 54 -3.83 -8.00 -1.86
C ILE A 54 -4.52 -7.43 -3.10
N SER A 55 -3.76 -6.89 -4.07
CA SER A 55 -4.34 -6.49 -5.35
C SER A 55 -4.89 -7.69 -6.10
N ALA A 56 -4.10 -8.76 -6.23
CA ALA A 56 -4.52 -10.00 -6.87
C ALA A 56 -5.71 -10.66 -6.14
N LEU A 57 -5.65 -10.74 -4.79
CA LEU A 57 -6.73 -11.30 -4.00
C LEU A 57 -8.04 -10.50 -4.18
N ARG A 58 -7.95 -9.16 -4.24
CA ARG A 58 -9.12 -8.30 -4.44
C ARG A 58 -9.72 -8.48 -5.84
N GLU A 59 -8.89 -8.64 -6.86
CA GLU A 59 -9.33 -8.89 -8.22
C GLU A 59 -10.06 -10.24 -8.32
N TRP A 60 -9.47 -11.30 -7.80
CA TRP A 60 -10.08 -12.63 -7.73
C TRP A 60 -11.42 -12.65 -6.96
N MET A 61 -11.49 -11.99 -5.80
CA MET A 61 -12.75 -11.89 -5.05
C MET A 61 -13.83 -11.06 -5.78
N ALA A 62 -13.43 -10.08 -6.60
CA ALA A 62 -14.37 -9.30 -7.39
C ALA A 62 -14.99 -10.11 -8.53
N GLU A 63 -14.28 -11.12 -9.05
CA GLU A 63 -14.78 -12.08 -10.05
C GLU A 63 -15.79 -13.06 -9.44
N LEU A 64 -15.58 -13.50 -8.19
CA LEU A 64 -16.49 -14.40 -7.46
C LEU A 64 -17.81 -13.74 -7.01
N GLY A 65 -18.03 -12.45 -7.32
CA GLY A 65 -19.25 -11.73 -6.93
C GLY A 65 -19.30 -11.32 -5.46
N GLU A 66 -18.30 -11.67 -4.64
CA GLU A 66 -18.17 -11.28 -3.23
C GLU A 66 -17.59 -9.88 -3.04
N ARG A 67 -18.05 -8.90 -3.83
CA ARG A 67 -17.60 -7.49 -3.74
C ARG A 67 -17.84 -6.86 -2.36
N ALA A 68 -18.78 -7.41 -1.58
CA ALA A 68 -19.20 -6.86 -0.29
C ALA A 68 -18.20 -7.11 0.87
N SER A 69 -17.30 -8.09 0.78
CA SER A 69 -16.36 -8.40 1.88
C SER A 69 -15.11 -7.51 1.90
N VAL A 70 -14.92 -6.68 0.86
CA VAL A 70 -13.78 -5.77 0.66
C VAL A 70 -14.11 -4.35 1.17
N ALA A 71 -14.87 -4.24 2.27
CA ALA A 71 -15.16 -2.93 2.86
C ALA A 71 -13.84 -2.21 3.20
N VAL A 72 -13.71 -0.97 2.74
CA VAL A 72 -12.52 -0.13 2.99
C VAL A 72 -12.40 0.08 4.50
N SER A 73 -11.56 -0.71 5.14
CA SER A 73 -11.33 -0.56 6.57
C SER A 73 -10.63 0.77 6.82
N ILE A 74 -11.02 1.45 7.91
CA ILE A 74 -10.36 2.68 8.37
C ILE A 74 -8.84 2.45 8.50
N TRP A 75 -8.45 1.24 8.91
CA TRP A 75 -7.07 0.78 9.00
C TRP A 75 -6.32 0.84 7.67
N GLY A 76 -6.99 0.58 6.54
CA GLY A 76 -6.40 0.73 5.21
C GLY A 76 -6.02 2.17 4.89
N LYS A 77 -6.88 3.14 5.27
CA LYS A 77 -6.60 4.58 5.07
C LYS A 77 -5.49 5.07 5.99
N VAL A 78 -5.51 4.68 7.26
CA VAL A 78 -4.47 5.06 8.23
C VAL A 78 -3.11 4.51 7.79
N LYS A 79 -3.06 3.26 7.31
CA LYS A 79 -1.86 2.64 6.76
C LYS A 79 -1.28 3.47 5.61
N THR A 80 -2.09 3.82 4.62
CA THR A 80 -1.61 4.58 3.45
C THR A 80 -1.14 5.97 3.83
N THR A 81 -1.84 6.66 4.75
CA THR A 81 -1.40 7.96 5.26
C THR A 81 -0.06 7.84 5.98
N ALA A 82 0.10 6.86 6.87
CA ALA A 82 1.35 6.61 7.57
C ALA A 82 2.51 6.31 6.60
N GLN A 83 2.25 5.49 5.58
CA GLN A 83 3.23 5.13 4.56
C GLN A 83 3.67 6.32 3.71
N MET A 84 2.74 7.16 3.25
CA MET A 84 3.07 8.34 2.46
C MET A 84 3.85 9.37 3.27
N LEU A 85 3.50 9.57 4.55
CA LEU A 85 4.26 10.44 5.46
C LEU A 85 5.65 9.88 5.78
N ALA A 86 5.76 8.57 5.99
CA ALA A 86 7.04 7.90 6.18
C ALA A 86 7.96 8.10 4.97
N LEU A 87 7.47 7.82 3.77
CA LEU A 87 8.25 8.00 2.53
C LEU A 87 8.62 9.46 2.31
N GLY A 88 7.70 10.41 2.52
CA GLY A 88 8.00 11.83 2.44
C GLY A 88 9.14 12.24 3.37
N GLY A 89 9.09 11.81 4.64
CA GLY A 89 10.14 12.11 5.61
C GLY A 89 11.47 11.43 5.32
N LEU A 90 11.46 10.15 4.94
CA LEU A 90 12.67 9.36 4.63
C LEU A 90 13.33 9.75 3.31
N LEU A 91 12.59 10.33 2.36
CA LEU A 91 13.18 10.88 1.14
C LEU A 91 13.69 12.31 1.36
N TRP A 92 12.93 13.14 2.09
CA TRP A 92 13.26 14.55 2.26
C TRP A 92 14.40 14.79 3.27
N ARG A 93 14.42 14.07 4.39
CA ARG A 93 15.52 14.03 5.38
C ARG A 93 16.12 15.38 5.84
N GLN A 94 15.29 16.44 5.92
CA GLN A 94 15.72 17.78 6.37
C GLN A 94 16.37 17.83 7.75
N THR A 95 15.89 17.01 8.69
CA THR A 95 16.32 17.07 10.08
C THR A 95 16.21 15.70 10.73
N ALA A 96 17.12 15.40 11.66
CA ALA A 96 17.17 14.11 12.34
C ALA A 96 15.84 13.72 13.03
N TRP A 97 15.15 14.67 13.67
CA TRP A 97 13.86 14.40 14.32
C TRP A 97 12.80 13.90 13.33
N MET A 98 12.78 14.46 12.12
CA MET A 98 11.84 14.10 11.06
C MET A 98 12.17 12.71 10.52
N GLU A 99 13.45 12.38 10.38
CA GLU A 99 13.91 11.07 9.95
C GLU A 99 13.53 9.98 10.97
N TYR A 100 13.73 10.24 12.27
CA TYR A 100 13.26 9.32 13.33
C TYR A 100 11.74 9.15 13.35
N ALA A 101 10.98 10.24 13.19
CA ALA A 101 9.52 10.18 13.08
C ALA A 101 9.09 9.38 11.85
N ALA A 102 9.79 9.54 10.72
CA ALA A 102 9.51 8.83 9.48
C ALA A 102 9.81 7.33 9.59
N PHE A 103 10.87 6.94 10.31
CA PHE A 103 11.10 5.53 10.66
C PHE A 103 9.97 4.96 11.52
N ALA A 104 9.53 5.68 12.56
CA ALA A 104 8.41 5.25 13.38
C ALA A 104 7.15 5.04 12.53
N LEU A 105 6.84 5.97 11.62
CA LEU A 105 5.73 5.85 10.68
C LEU A 105 5.87 4.68 9.71
N LEU A 106 7.10 4.38 9.25
CA LEU A 106 7.37 3.22 8.40
C LEU A 106 7.01 1.92 9.12
N TYR A 107 7.43 1.76 10.38
CA TYR A 107 7.09 0.57 11.17
C TYR A 107 5.59 0.50 11.48
N ILE A 108 4.94 1.62 11.80
CA ILE A 108 3.49 1.67 11.98
C ILE A 108 2.78 1.22 10.69
N ALA A 109 3.20 1.74 9.54
CA ALA A 109 2.66 1.34 8.25
C ALA A 109 2.87 -0.15 7.96
N ALA A 110 4.05 -0.71 8.27
CA ALA A 110 4.35 -2.13 8.11
C ALA A 110 3.47 -3.02 9.02
N ILE A 111 3.28 -2.65 10.30
CA ILE A 111 2.41 -3.37 11.22
C ILE A 111 0.95 -3.35 10.73
N LEU A 112 0.46 -2.17 10.36
CA LEU A 112 -0.89 -2.02 9.80
C LEU A 112 -1.06 -2.79 8.48
N THR A 113 0.01 -2.89 7.69
CA THR A 113 0.06 -3.70 6.46
C THR A 113 -0.23 -5.16 6.76
N ILE A 114 0.50 -5.75 7.72
CA ILE A 114 0.32 -7.14 8.15
C ILE A 114 -1.07 -7.33 8.76
N TRP A 115 -1.49 -6.44 9.65
CA TRP A 115 -2.80 -6.50 10.29
C TRP A 115 -3.94 -6.50 9.27
N SER A 116 -3.87 -5.61 8.28
CA SER A 116 -4.85 -5.55 7.20
C SER A 116 -4.86 -6.85 6.37
N MET A 117 -3.69 -7.42 6.08
CA MET A 117 -3.57 -8.67 5.33
C MET A 117 -4.24 -9.84 6.06
N LEU A 118 -4.06 -9.94 7.38
CA LEU A 118 -4.71 -10.98 8.19
C LEU A 118 -6.24 -10.85 8.19
N GLN A 119 -6.77 -9.62 8.22
CA GLN A 119 -8.20 -9.39 8.10
C GLN A 119 -8.74 -9.84 6.73
N TYR A 120 -8.02 -9.50 5.66
CA TYR A 120 -8.37 -9.90 4.30
C TYR A 120 -8.39 -11.42 4.14
N LEU A 121 -7.35 -12.11 4.61
CA LEU A 121 -7.29 -13.58 4.55
C LEU A 121 -8.40 -14.24 5.38
N LYS A 122 -8.73 -13.69 6.55
CA LYS A 122 -9.86 -14.21 7.35
C LYS A 122 -11.19 -14.02 6.64
N ALA A 123 -11.41 -12.88 5.99
CA ALA A 123 -12.62 -12.63 5.21
C ALA A 123 -12.71 -13.57 3.99
N SER A 124 -11.59 -13.87 3.32
CA SER A 124 -11.58 -14.72 2.13
C SER A 124 -11.64 -16.22 2.44
N LYS A 125 -11.29 -16.67 3.66
CA LYS A 125 -11.31 -18.10 4.04
C LYS A 125 -12.64 -18.80 3.79
N GLY A 126 -13.77 -18.12 4.02
CA GLY A 126 -15.10 -18.69 3.78
C GLY A 126 -15.42 -18.92 2.30
N SER A 127 -14.87 -18.07 1.42
CA SER A 127 -15.04 -18.17 -0.03
C SER A 127 -14.07 -19.20 -0.64
N LEU A 128 -12.81 -19.21 -0.16
CA LEU A 128 -11.77 -20.17 -0.59
C LEU A 128 -12.11 -21.64 -0.29
N LEU A 129 -12.86 -21.91 0.78
CA LEU A 129 -13.23 -23.28 1.20
C LEU A 129 -14.54 -23.79 0.57
N LYS A 130 -15.24 -22.96 -0.20
CA LYS A 130 -16.50 -23.31 -0.89
C LYS A 130 -16.33 -23.61 -2.39
N SER A 131 -15.10 -23.54 -2.91
CA SER A 131 -14.73 -24.01 -4.25
C SER A 131 -14.16 -25.42 -4.20
#